data_AF-A0A7C3BAY3-F1
#
_entry.id   AF-A0A7C3BAY3-F1
#
_cell.length_a   1.000
_cell.length_b   1.000
_cell.length_c   1.000
_cell.angle_alpha   90.00
_cell.angle_beta   90.00
_cell.angle_gamma   90.00
#
_symmetry.space_group_name_H-M   'P 1'
#
loop_
_entity.id
_entity.type
_entity.pdbx_description
1 polymer ?
#
loop_
_entity_poly.entity_id
_entity_poly.type
_entity_poly.pdbx_seq_one_letter_code
_entity_poly.pdbx_strand_id
1 'polypeptide(L)' 'QRYGKEIAFCGAIDTHRVLPHGTPEEVRQEVRRVIHHLGPGGGYMVGAVHTIMDDVPAENILAMVDAVDEFGWYPLEL' A
#
# COMPACT_ATOMS: atom_id res chain seq x y z
N GLN A 1 1.89 -0.23 22.53
CA GLN A 1 2.80 -1.11 21.77
C GLN A 1 2.70 -2.54 22.32
N ARG A 2 1.69 -3.32 21.92
CA ARG A 2 1.44 -4.65 22.54
C ARG A 2 2.23 -5.78 21.89
N TYR A 3 2.62 -5.64 20.62
CA TYR A 3 3.22 -6.71 19.82
C TYR A 3 4.52 -6.30 19.10
N GLY A 4 5.03 -5.09 19.37
CA GLY A 4 6.37 -4.62 18.96
C GLY A 4 6.83 -5.07 17.58
N LYS A 5 7.90 -5.88 17.57
CA LYS A 5 8.53 -6.47 16.37
C LYS A 5 8.19 -7.95 16.17
N GLU A 6 7.18 -8.45 16.87
CA GLU A 6 6.80 -9.87 16.88
C GLU A 6 5.73 -10.20 15.82
N ILE A 7 5.10 -9.17 15.25
CA ILE A 7 4.10 -9.31 14.18
C ILE A 7 4.44 -8.42 12.99
N ALA A 8 4.00 -8.85 11.81
CA ALA A 8 4.02 -8.04 10.60
C ALA A 8 2.60 -7.60 10.23
N PHE A 9 2.47 -6.37 9.74
CA PHE A 9 1.25 -5.92 9.06
C PHE A 9 1.30 -6.37 7.60
N CYS A 10 0.16 -6.79 7.04
CA CYS A 10 0.04 -7.21 5.65
C CYS A 10 -1.25 -6.63 5.05
N GLY A 11 -1.16 -6.03 3.86
CA GLY A 11 -2.31 -5.47 3.16
C GLY A 11 -2.47 -3.94 3.33
N ALA A 12 -3.69 -3.51 3.62
CA ALA A 12 -4.13 -2.14 3.90
C ALA A 12 -4.37 -1.16 2.73
N ILE A 13 -4.12 -1.55 1.47
CA ILE A 13 -4.54 -0.72 0.32
C ILE A 13 -6.03 -0.94 0.01
N ASP A 14 -6.79 0.14 -0.09
CA ASP A 14 -8.25 0.14 -0.24
C ASP A 14 -8.70 -0.46 -1.59
N THR A 15 -9.52 -1.52 -1.53
CA THR A 15 -10.07 -2.24 -2.68
C THR A 15 -11.48 -1.83 -3.08
N HIS A 16 -12.10 -0.85 -2.42
CA HIS A 16 -13.49 -0.45 -2.64
C HIS A 16 -13.65 0.92 -3.28
N ARG A 17 -12.68 1.81 -3.08
CA ARG A 17 -12.71 3.20 -3.52
C ARG A 17 -11.46 3.57 -4.29
N VAL A 18 -10.29 3.34 -3.71
CA VAL A 18 -9.04 3.86 -4.31
C VAL A 18 -8.64 3.02 -5.51
N LEU A 19 -8.50 1.70 -5.36
CA LEU A 19 -8.13 0.84 -6.47
C LEU A 19 -9.17 0.81 -7.61
N PRO A 20 -10.49 0.70 -7.36
CA PRO A 20 -11.46 0.59 -8.47
C PRO A 20 -11.84 1.94 -9.11
N HIS A 21 -11.78 3.05 -8.36
CA HIS A 21 -12.37 4.31 -8.78
C HIS A 21 -11.44 5.52 -8.71
N GLY A 22 -10.25 5.37 -8.11
CA GLY A 22 -9.23 6.40 -8.11
C GLY A 22 -8.50 6.50 -9.44
N THR A 23 -7.82 7.61 -9.63
CA THR A 23 -6.79 7.80 -10.65
C THR A 23 -5.47 7.13 -10.21
N PRO A 24 -4.55 6.82 -11.15
CA PRO A 24 -3.22 6.32 -10.82
C PRO A 24 -2.47 7.18 -9.77
N GLU A 25 -2.60 8.50 -9.83
CA GLU A 25 -1.97 9.39 -8.85
C GLU A 25 -2.64 9.28 -7.46
N GLU A 26 -3.97 9.13 -7.39
CA GLU A 26 -4.65 8.89 -6.11
C GLU A 26 -4.25 7.54 -5.50
N VAL A 27 -4.07 6.50 -6.32
CA VAL A 27 -3.51 5.21 -5.87
C VAL A 27 -2.10 5.39 -5.33
N ARG A 28 -1.24 6.12 -6.05
CA ARG A 28 0.14 6.41 -5.63
C ARG A 28 0.18 7.13 -4.29
N GLN A 29 -0.65 8.15 -4.11
CA GLN A 29 -0.74 8.90 -2.85
C GLN A 29 -1.28 8.04 -1.71
N GLU A 30 -2.24 7.15 -1.96
CA GLU A 30 -2.75 6.23 -0.95
C GLU A 30 -1.67 5.23 -0.52
N VAL A 31 -0.93 4.64 -1.46
CA VAL A 31 0.17 3.72 -1.13
C VAL A 31 1.23 4.43 -0.30
N ARG A 32 1.65 5.64 -0.70
CA ARG A 32 2.58 6.47 0.07
C ARG A 32 2.06 6.73 1.48
N ARG A 33 0.79 7.11 1.60
CA ARG A 33 0.13 7.35 2.90
C ARG A 33 0.19 6.10 3.75
N VAL A 34 -0.19 4.93 3.24
CA VAL A 34 -0.22 3.69 4.02
C VAL A 34 1.18 3.25 4.43
N ILE A 35 2.17 3.33 3.54
CA ILE A 35 3.58 3.06 3.88
C ILE A 35 4.08 3.99 4.98
N HIS A 36 3.75 5.28 4.93
CA HIS A 36 4.15 6.24 5.97
C HIS A 36 3.55 5.90 7.34
N HIS A 37 2.36 5.30 7.41
CA HIS A 37 1.71 4.95 8.67
C HIS A 37 2.12 3.57 9.22
N LEU A 38 2.27 2.57 8.36
CA LEU A 38 2.50 1.18 8.76
C LEU A 38 3.95 0.72 8.62
N GLY A 39 4.72 1.35 7.73
CA GLY A 39 6.09 0.99 7.42
C GLY A 39 7.15 1.39 8.45
N PRO A 40 7.08 2.51 9.19
CA PRO A 40 8.17 2.93 10.06
C PRO A 40 8.61 1.85 11.07
N GLY A 41 9.90 1.51 11.04
CA GLY A 41 10.46 0.45 11.89
C GLY A 41 10.46 -0.95 11.25
N GLY A 42 9.95 -1.10 10.03
CA GLY A 42 9.86 -2.37 9.31
C GLY A 42 8.68 -3.23 9.75
N GLY A 43 8.55 -4.42 9.16
CA GLY A 43 7.46 -5.35 9.49
C GLY A 43 6.13 -5.02 8.82
N TYR A 44 6.15 -4.32 7.68
CA TYR A 44 4.98 -4.09 6.85
C TYR A 44 5.18 -4.67 5.46
N MET A 45 4.24 -5.53 5.05
CA MET A 45 4.10 -6.09 3.71
C MET A 45 2.93 -5.41 3.00
N VAL A 46 3.24 -4.51 2.06
CA VAL A 46 2.21 -3.80 1.30
C VAL A 46 1.38 -4.79 0.47
N GLY A 47 0.06 -4.57 0.46
CA GLY A 47 -0.86 -5.35 -0.34
C GLY A 47 -2.26 -4.73 -0.35
N ALA A 48 -3.12 -5.22 -1.23
CA ALA A 48 -4.54 -4.93 -1.13
C ALA A 48 -5.12 -5.44 0.20
N VAL A 49 -6.08 -4.71 0.78
CA VAL A 49 -6.74 -5.10 2.04
C VAL A 49 -7.58 -6.38 1.89
N HIS A 50 -8.01 -6.67 0.66
CA HIS A 50 -8.68 -7.89 0.26
C HIS A 50 -8.31 -8.23 -1.20
N THR A 51 -8.92 -9.28 -1.75
CA THR A 51 -8.78 -9.66 -3.16
C THR A 51 -9.05 -8.48 -4.10
N ILE A 52 -8.15 -8.28 -5.08
CA ILE A 52 -8.34 -7.37 -6.20
C ILE A 52 -9.36 -8.03 -7.15
N MET A 53 -10.47 -7.33 -7.38
CA MET A 53 -11.58 -7.79 -8.23
C MET A 53 -11.38 -7.34 -9.69
N ASP A 54 -12.23 -7.82 -10.59
CA ASP A 54 -12.17 -7.57 -12.03
C ASP A 54 -12.59 -6.14 -12.45
N ASP A 55 -13.12 -5.37 -11.51
CA ASP A 55 -13.48 -3.96 -11.66
C ASP A 55 -12.30 -2.99 -11.44
N VAL A 56 -11.14 -3.48 -10.99
CA VAL A 56 -9.94 -2.67 -10.78
C VAL A 56 -9.19 -2.47 -12.11
N PRO A 57 -9.01 -1.22 -12.58
CA PRO A 57 -8.25 -0.93 -13.78
C PRO A 57 -6.79 -1.38 -13.65
N ALA A 58 -6.21 -1.92 -14.73
CA ALA A 58 -4.84 -2.43 -14.72
C ALA A 58 -3.80 -1.34 -14.40
N GLU A 59 -4.04 -0.12 -14.87
CA GLU A 59 -3.22 1.05 -14.58
C GLU A 59 -3.15 1.38 -13.09
N ASN A 60 -4.22 1.09 -12.32
CA ASN A 60 -4.24 1.31 -10.88
C ASN A 60 -3.46 0.22 -10.14
N ILE A 61 -3.47 -1.02 -10.66
CA ILE A 61 -2.62 -2.10 -10.13
C ILE A 61 -1.14 -1.76 -10.38
N LEU A 62 -0.79 -1.30 -11.58
CA LEU A 62 0.57 -0.87 -11.91
C LEU A 62 1.00 0.33 -11.06
N ALA A 63 0.14 1.33 -10.89
CA ALA A 63 0.41 2.49 -10.03
C ALA A 63 0.67 2.08 -8.58
N MET A 64 -0.04 1.06 -8.07
CA MET A 64 0.23 0.51 -6.74
C MET A 64 1.62 -0.12 -6.66
N VAL A 65 2.03 -0.91 -7.67
CA VAL A 65 3.36 -1.54 -7.72
C VAL A 65 4.46 -0.49 -7.84
N ASP A 66 4.31 0.47 -8.75
CA ASP A 66 5.27 1.55 -8.97
C ASP A 66 5.45 2.38 -7.70
N ALA A 67 4.36 2.68 -6.98
CA ALA A 67 4.42 3.41 -5.72
C ALA A 67 5.13 2.62 -4.60
N VAL A 68 5.00 1.29 -4.58
CA VAL A 68 5.77 0.45 -3.63
C VAL A 68 7.25 0.47 -3.99
N ASP A 69 7.62 0.44 -5.27
CA ASP A 69 9.01 0.54 -5.69
C ASP A 69 9.61 1.93 -5.41
N GLU A 70 8.80 2.99 -5.48
CA GLU A 70 9.23 4.36 -5.15
C GLU A 70 9.38 4.58 -3.63
N PHE A 71 8.45 4.11 -2.81
CA PHE A 71 8.36 4.48 -1.39
C PHE A 71 8.63 3.36 -0.39
N GLY A 72 8.68 2.11 -0.84
CA GLY A 72 8.67 0.91 0.03
C GLY A 72 10.04 0.40 0.46
N TRP A 73 11.13 1.04 0.03
CA TRP A 73 12.50 0.62 0.37
C TRP A 73 12.93 1.08 1.76
N TYR A 74 13.49 0.16 2.53
CA TYR A 74 13.99 0.45 3.88
C TYR A 74 15.48 0.82 3.87
N PRO A 75 15.92 1.78 4.71
CA PRO A 75 15.10 2.60 5.61
C PRO A 75 14.22 3.57 4.82
N LEU A 76 12.97 3.74 5.26
CA LEU A 76 12.01 4.62 4.57
C LEU A 76 12.47 6.07 4.61
N GLU A 77 12.44 6.73 3.45
CA GLU A 77 12.58 8.18 3.33
C GLU A 77 11.18 8.81 3.49
N LEU A 78 10.86 9.25 4.72
CA LEU A 78 9.54 9.77 5.09
C LEU A 78 9.37 11.26 4.79
#